data_AF-A0A8T8WHT5-F1
#
_entry.id   AF-A0A8T8WHT5-F1
#
_cell.length_a   1.000
_cell.length_b   1.000
_cell.length_c   1.000
_cell.angle_alpha   90.00
_cell.angle_beta   90.00
_cell.angle_gamma   90.00
#
_symmetry.space_group_name_H-M   'P 1'
#
loop_
_entity.id
_entity.type
_entity.pdbx_description
1 polymer ?
#
loop_
_entity_poly.entity_id
_entity_poly.type
_entity_poly.pdbx_seq_one_letter_code
_entity_poly.pdbx_strand_id
1 'polypeptide(L)'
;MSPDLVLMAGVLASGAFTLVLGIVHFAMPWLLDFDGAIPTDGDPLRPLELLVITYQTKRSDLRGIAQIMNHAVSYTLVSIGLVELLASRWLSTWFAPYLLAWIAGWWFLRATTQRHMGSRTGDRLVAAGFALIGVFHFAVAVM
;
A
#
# COMPACT_ATOMS: atom_id res chain seq x y z
N MET A 1 -28.70 -11.38 9.63
CA MET A 1 -28.05 -10.06 9.79
C MET A 1 -28.54 -9.17 8.67
N SER A 2 -28.81 -7.88 8.92
CA SER A 2 -29.10 -6.95 7.82
C SER A 2 -27.88 -6.82 6.91
N PRO A 3 -28.06 -6.62 5.59
CA PRO A 3 -26.96 -6.40 4.65
C PRO A 3 -25.97 -5.32 5.13
N ASP A 4 -26.49 -4.28 5.76
CA ASP A 4 -25.70 -3.16 6.30
C ASP A 4 -24.71 -3.58 7.39
N LEU A 5 -25.08 -4.55 8.25
CA LEU A 5 -24.19 -5.06 9.29
C LEU A 5 -23.03 -5.87 8.71
N VAL A 6 -23.28 -6.62 7.64
CA VAL A 6 -22.25 -7.40 6.95
C VAL A 6 -21.27 -6.47 6.23
N LEU A 7 -21.77 -5.45 5.54
CA LEU A 7 -20.95 -4.42 4.90
C LEU A 7 -20.09 -3.68 5.90
N MET A 8 -20.70 -3.19 7.00
CA MET A 8 -19.98 -2.51 8.07
C MET A 8 -18.88 -3.41 8.66
N ALA A 9 -19.19 -4.66 8.99
CA ALA A 9 -18.21 -5.60 9.51
C ALA A 9 -17.06 -5.84 8.53
N GLY A 10 -17.36 -5.96 7.23
CA GLY A 10 -16.35 -6.13 6.19
C GLY A 10 -15.41 -4.93 6.05
N VAL A 11 -15.96 -3.71 6.09
CA VAL A 11 -15.15 -2.47 6.06
C VAL A 11 -14.31 -2.35 7.33
N LEU A 12 -14.87 -2.61 8.51
CA LEU A 12 -14.12 -2.56 9.77
C LEU A 12 -13.00 -3.60 9.83
N ALA A 13 -13.26 -4.82 9.38
CA ALA A 13 -12.27 -5.88 9.31
C ALA A 13 -11.14 -5.53 8.32
N SER A 14 -11.50 -4.98 7.16
CA SER A 14 -10.54 -4.45 6.20
C SER A 14 -9.70 -3.34 6.83
N GLY A 15 -10.34 -2.39 7.51
CA GLY A 15 -9.66 -1.28 8.20
C GLY A 15 -8.67 -1.72 9.26
N ALA A 16 -9.06 -2.67 10.11
CA ALA A 16 -8.17 -3.24 11.11
C ALA A 16 -6.96 -3.93 10.45
N PHE A 17 -7.20 -4.73 9.41
CA PHE A 17 -6.13 -5.36 8.65
C PHE A 17 -5.20 -4.33 7.99
N THR A 18 -5.75 -3.32 7.31
CA THR A 18 -4.99 -2.26 6.63
C THR A 18 -4.11 -1.49 7.63
N LEU A 19 -4.66 -1.15 8.80
CA LEU A 19 -3.95 -0.44 9.85
C LEU A 19 -2.76 -1.25 10.37
N VAL A 20 -3.00 -2.52 10.74
CA VAL A 20 -1.94 -3.42 11.23
C VAL A 20 -0.89 -3.62 10.14
N LEU A 21 -1.30 -3.85 8.90
CA LEU A 21 -0.40 -4.00 7.78
C LEU A 21 0.45 -2.74 7.58
N GLY A 22 -0.13 -1.54 7.65
CA GLY A 22 0.58 -0.27 7.55
C GLY A 22 1.61 -0.08 8.65
N ILE A 23 1.27 -0.42 9.91
CA ILE A 23 2.20 -0.37 11.05
C ILE A 23 3.37 -1.33 10.82
N VAL A 24 3.09 -2.58 10.44
CA VAL A 24 4.13 -3.58 10.13
C VAL A 24 4.99 -3.14 8.95
N HIS A 25 4.40 -2.45 7.96
CA HIS A 25 5.11 -1.98 6.77
C HIS A 25 6.20 -0.95 7.10
N PHE A 26 6.08 -0.19 8.20
CA PHE A 26 7.17 0.67 8.67
C PHE A 26 8.44 -0.13 9.01
N ALA A 27 8.30 -1.36 9.51
CA ALA A 27 9.41 -2.23 9.88
C ALA A 27 9.97 -3.07 8.71
N MET A 28 9.31 -3.09 7.55
CA MET A 28 9.72 -3.91 6.40
C MET A 28 11.16 -3.69 5.93
N PRO A 29 11.70 -2.46 5.88
CA PRO A 29 13.09 -2.26 5.48
C PRO A 29 14.09 -2.98 6.39
N TRP A 30 13.77 -3.13 7.68
CA TRP A 30 14.59 -3.90 8.61
C TRP A 30 14.33 -5.40 8.48
N LEU A 31 13.06 -5.82 8.41
CA LEU A 31 12.68 -7.25 8.27
C LEU A 31 13.21 -7.91 7.00
N LEU A 32 13.39 -7.13 5.93
CA LEU A 32 13.87 -7.59 4.63
C LEU A 32 15.35 -7.26 4.37
N ASP A 33 16.08 -6.83 5.40
CA ASP A 33 17.52 -6.50 5.31
C ASP A 33 17.86 -5.55 4.15
N PHE A 34 17.18 -4.40 4.10
CA PHE A 34 17.45 -3.42 3.05
C PHE A 34 18.87 -2.84 3.14
N ASP A 35 19.51 -2.88 4.31
CA ASP A 35 20.89 -2.42 4.46
C ASP A 35 21.87 -3.36 3.75
N GLY A 36 21.66 -4.68 3.84
CA GLY A 36 22.40 -5.66 3.05
C GLY A 36 22.08 -5.58 1.55
N ALA A 37 20.82 -5.33 1.18
CA ALA A 37 20.39 -5.32 -0.22
C ALA A 37 20.71 -4.02 -0.98
N ILE A 38 20.74 -2.86 -0.30
CA ILE A 38 20.98 -1.54 -0.89
C ILE A 38 22.03 -0.81 -0.04
N PRO A 39 23.31 -1.21 -0.14
CA PRO A 39 24.38 -0.58 0.63
C PRO A 39 24.54 0.89 0.25
N THR A 40 24.86 1.75 1.23
CA THR A 40 25.05 3.20 1.02
C THR A 40 26.33 3.56 0.29
N ASP A 41 27.29 2.64 0.25
CA ASP A 41 28.61 2.79 -0.35
C ASP A 41 28.85 1.72 -1.42
N GLY A 42 29.84 1.95 -2.28
CA GLY A 42 30.24 1.04 -3.36
C GLY A 42 30.37 1.73 -4.71
N ASP A 43 30.40 0.93 -5.78
CA ASP A 43 30.66 1.43 -7.13
C ASP A 43 29.68 2.54 -7.53
N PRO A 44 30.14 3.54 -8.30
CA PRO A 44 29.29 4.60 -8.83
C PRO A 44 28.10 4.06 -9.61
N LEU A 45 26.94 4.70 -9.44
CA LEU A 45 25.75 4.39 -10.22
C LEU A 45 25.72 5.23 -11.50
N ARG A 46 24.87 4.84 -12.45
CA ARG A 46 24.64 5.67 -13.64
C ARG A 46 24.06 7.02 -13.22
N PRO A 47 24.59 8.14 -13.75
CA PRO A 47 24.04 9.45 -13.46
C PRO A 47 22.61 9.56 -13.99
N LEU A 48 21.79 10.33 -13.28
CA LEU A 48 20.46 10.71 -13.74
C LEU A 48 20.60 11.92 -14.65
N GLU A 49 20.35 11.72 -15.94
CA GLU A 49 20.34 12.79 -16.94
C GLU A 49 18.92 13.33 -17.11
N LEU A 50 18.67 14.54 -16.60
CA LEU A 50 17.47 15.31 -16.91
C LEU A 50 17.79 16.31 -18.02
N LEU A 51 16.75 16.85 -18.66
CA LEU A 51 16.88 17.71 -19.85
C LEU A 51 17.93 18.83 -19.73
N VAL A 52 18.13 19.39 -18.54
CA VAL A 52 19.06 20.51 -18.28
C VAL A 52 20.06 20.21 -17.15
N ILE A 53 19.88 19.11 -16.42
CA ILE A 53 20.66 18.84 -15.19
C ILE A 53 21.08 17.38 -15.15
N THR A 54 22.37 17.13 -14.97
CA THR A 54 22.91 15.79 -14.70
C THR A 54 23.19 15.67 -13.20
N TYR A 55 22.52 14.72 -12.55
CA TYR A 55 22.77 14.38 -11.15
C TYR A 55 23.64 13.13 -11.06
N GLN A 56 24.71 13.20 -10.28
CA GLN A 56 25.49 12.01 -9.92
C GLN A 56 24.69 11.20 -8.90
N THR A 57 24.05 10.12 -9.36
CA THR A 57 23.24 9.24 -8.52
C THR A 57 24.14 8.56 -7.48
N LYS A 58 23.88 8.79 -6.20
CA LYS A 58 24.56 8.10 -5.10
C LYS A 58 23.72 6.91 -4.64
N ARG A 59 24.40 5.90 -4.07
CA ARG A 59 23.70 4.75 -3.47
C ARG A 59 22.87 5.14 -2.24
N SER A 60 23.34 6.13 -1.48
CA SER A 60 22.56 6.79 -0.42
C SER A 60 21.22 7.34 -0.92
N ASP A 61 21.16 7.82 -2.17
CA ASP A 61 19.93 8.38 -2.75
C ASP A 61 18.92 7.25 -3.01
N LEU A 62 19.35 6.12 -3.54
CA LEU A 62 18.49 4.94 -3.72
C LEU A 62 17.98 4.40 -2.39
N ARG A 63 18.84 4.31 -1.37
CA ARG A 63 18.44 3.89 -0.01
C ARG A 63 17.40 4.86 0.56
N GLY A 64 17.64 6.16 0.44
CA GLY A 64 16.73 7.21 0.88
C GLY A 64 15.37 7.14 0.18
N ILE A 65 15.36 7.00 -1.15
CA ILE A 65 14.12 6.84 -1.93
C ILE A 65 13.36 5.59 -1.49
N ALA A 66 14.03 4.46 -1.31
CA ALA A 66 13.39 3.23 -0.83
C ALA A 66 12.73 3.42 0.55
N GLN A 67 13.39 4.13 1.47
CA GLN A 67 12.83 4.47 2.79
C GLN A 67 11.64 5.42 2.68
N ILE A 68 11.74 6.49 1.88
CA ILE A 68 10.65 7.45 1.67
C ILE A 68 9.43 6.76 1.05
N MET A 69 9.63 5.92 0.04
CA MET A 69 8.55 5.15 -0.58
C MET A 69 7.90 4.18 0.41
N ASN A 70 8.70 3.49 1.23
CA ASN A 70 8.19 2.63 2.29
C ASN A 70 7.32 3.43 3.28
N HIS A 71 7.79 4.59 3.75
CA HIS A 71 7.03 5.44 4.66
C HIS A 71 5.77 6.00 4.03
N ALA A 72 5.82 6.44 2.77
CA ALA A 72 4.65 6.94 2.05
C ALA A 72 3.56 5.86 1.93
N VAL A 73 3.93 4.65 1.51
CA VAL A 73 3.00 3.50 1.44
C VAL A 73 2.46 3.15 2.82
N SER A 74 3.33 3.11 3.84
CA SER A 74 2.93 2.78 5.22
C SER A 74 1.95 3.81 5.79
N TYR A 75 2.21 5.09 5.56
CA TYR A 75 1.35 6.19 6.02
C TYR A 75 -0.02 6.16 5.33
N THR A 76 -0.06 5.87 4.03
CA THR A 76 -1.31 5.67 3.29
C THR A 76 -2.11 4.49 3.85
N LEU A 77 -1.46 3.35 4.13
CA LEU A 77 -2.13 2.18 4.71
C LEU A 77 -2.70 2.49 6.11
N VAL A 78 -1.92 3.12 6.98
CA VAL A 78 -2.40 3.55 8.31
C VAL A 78 -3.59 4.49 8.16
N SER A 79 -3.51 5.46 7.24
CA SER A 79 -4.59 6.43 7.00
C SER A 79 -5.87 5.76 6.49
N ILE A 80 -5.76 4.86 5.50
CA ILE A 80 -6.90 4.08 5.00
C ILE A 80 -7.50 3.24 6.14
N GLY A 81 -6.67 2.54 6.91
CA GLY A 81 -7.13 1.74 8.04
C GLY A 81 -7.89 2.55 9.08
N LEU A 82 -7.38 3.73 9.45
CA LEU A 82 -8.08 4.65 10.37
C LEU A 82 -9.40 5.14 9.79
N VAL A 83 -9.43 5.51 8.51
CA VAL A 83 -10.65 5.94 7.82
C VAL A 83 -11.68 4.82 7.81
N GLU A 84 -11.30 3.59 7.45
CA GLU A 84 -12.19 2.42 7.44
C GLU A 84 -12.71 2.06 8.84
N LEU A 85 -11.89 2.19 9.89
CA LEU A 85 -12.35 2.00 11.27
C LEU A 85 -13.39 3.06 11.72
N LEU A 86 -13.42 4.21 11.05
CA LEU A 86 -14.42 5.25 11.24
C LEU A 86 -15.60 5.14 10.26
N ALA A 87 -15.79 3.99 9.58
CA ALA A 87 -16.85 3.78 8.58
C ALA A 87 -18.26 4.16 9.08
N SER A 88 -18.58 3.90 10.34
CA SER A 88 -19.87 4.31 10.95
C SER A 88 -20.17 5.81 10.85
N ARG A 89 -19.16 6.66 10.62
CA ARG A 89 -19.28 8.11 10.52
C ARG A 89 -19.44 8.63 9.09
N TRP A 90 -19.07 7.85 8.07
CA TRP A 90 -19.01 8.34 6.69
C TRP A 90 -19.63 7.42 5.65
N LEU A 91 -19.87 6.13 5.94
CA LEU A 91 -20.31 5.16 4.93
C LEU A 91 -21.68 5.50 4.32
N SER A 92 -22.52 6.25 5.04
CA SER A 92 -23.82 6.73 4.55
C SER A 92 -23.77 8.14 3.92
N THR A 93 -22.58 8.71 3.72
CA THR A 93 -22.42 10.06 3.17
C THR A 93 -22.31 10.02 1.64
N TRP A 94 -22.61 11.15 0.99
CA TRP A 94 -22.58 11.26 -0.48
C TRP A 94 -21.22 10.94 -1.10
N PHE A 95 -20.12 11.12 -0.36
CA PHE A 95 -18.77 10.87 -0.87
C PHE A 95 -18.29 9.43 -0.68
N ALA A 96 -19.03 8.59 0.06
CA ALA A 96 -18.60 7.23 0.38
C ALA A 96 -18.25 6.38 -0.86
N PRO A 97 -19.03 6.39 -1.96
CA PRO A 97 -18.69 5.65 -3.18
C PRO A 97 -17.33 6.03 -3.77
N TYR A 98 -17.01 7.33 -3.82
CA TYR A 98 -15.74 7.81 -4.36
C TYR A 98 -14.55 7.42 -3.49
N LEU A 99 -14.71 7.50 -2.16
CA LEU A 99 -13.69 7.09 -1.21
C LEU A 99 -13.43 5.58 -1.29
N LEU A 100 -14.49 4.76 -1.36
CA LEU A 100 -14.40 3.31 -1.52
C LEU A 100 -13.74 2.94 -2.86
N ALA A 101 -14.10 3.61 -3.96
CA ALA A 101 -13.47 3.40 -5.26
C ALA A 101 -11.98 3.78 -5.26
N TRP A 102 -11.62 4.86 -4.57
CA TRP A 102 -10.22 5.25 -4.39
C TRP A 102 -9.43 4.18 -3.60
N ILE A 103 -9.98 3.69 -2.49
CA ILE A 103 -9.40 2.62 -1.67
C ILE A 103 -9.26 1.33 -2.51
N ALA A 104 -10.28 0.98 -3.30
CA ALA A 104 -10.23 -0.16 -4.21
C ALA A 104 -9.08 -0.01 -5.23
N GLY A 105 -8.94 1.17 -5.84
CA GLY A 105 -7.84 1.48 -6.76
C GLY A 105 -6.47 1.29 -6.12
N TRP A 106 -6.30 1.74 -4.87
CA TRP A 106 -5.07 1.53 -4.11
C TRP A 106 -4.75 0.05 -3.90
N TRP A 107 -5.75 -0.76 -3.51
CA TRP A 107 -5.59 -2.19 -3.33
C TRP A 107 -5.25 -2.93 -4.64
N PHE A 108 -5.86 -2.54 -5.77
CA PHE A 108 -5.50 -3.09 -7.07
C PHE A 108 -4.08 -2.69 -7.50
N LEU A 109 -3.66 -1.44 -7.25
CA LEU A 109 -2.28 -1.02 -7.50
C LEU A 109 -1.30 -1.87 -6.67
N ARG A 110 -1.61 -2.16 -5.41
CA ARG A 110 -0.80 -3.06 -4.58
C ARG A 110 -0.80 -4.50 -5.09
N ALA A 111 -1.96 -5.04 -5.48
CA ALA A 111 -2.05 -6.38 -6.03
C ALA A 111 -1.22 -6.55 -7.31
N THR A 112 -1.21 -5.54 -8.19
CA THR A 112 -0.44 -5.57 -9.44
C THR A 112 1.06 -5.38 -9.18
N THR A 113 1.45 -4.46 -8.29
CA THR A 113 2.86 -4.24 -7.94
C THR A 113 3.46 -5.41 -7.18
N GLN A 114 2.69 -6.15 -6.37
CA GLN A 114 3.13 -7.36 -5.67
C GLN A 114 3.72 -8.41 -6.63
N ARG A 115 3.25 -8.45 -7.89
CA ARG A 115 3.78 -9.36 -8.92
C ARG A 115 5.25 -9.11 -9.26
N HIS A 116 5.80 -7.93 -8.93
CA HIS A 116 7.20 -7.59 -9.16
C HIS A 116 8.12 -8.08 -8.02
N MET A 117 7.59 -8.43 -6.84
CA MET A 117 8.40 -8.90 -5.70
C MET A 117 8.84 -10.37 -5.83
N GLY A 118 8.33 -11.08 -6.83
CA GLY A 118 8.66 -12.48 -7.13
C GLY A 118 7.45 -13.30 -7.54
N SER A 119 7.68 -14.59 -7.77
CA SER A 119 6.64 -15.53 -8.20
C SER A 119 6.41 -16.67 -7.20
N ARG A 120 6.86 -16.51 -5.95
CA ARG A 120 6.65 -17.51 -4.89
C ARG A 120 5.16 -17.64 -4.60
N THR A 121 4.74 -18.80 -4.11
CA THR A 121 3.33 -19.05 -3.75
C THR A 121 2.81 -18.02 -2.76
N GLY A 122 3.62 -17.64 -1.77
CA GLY A 122 3.28 -16.59 -0.80
C GLY A 122 3.00 -15.24 -1.47
N ASP A 123 3.86 -14.80 -2.40
CA ASP A 123 3.70 -13.53 -3.12
C ASP A 123 2.38 -13.50 -3.92
N ARG A 124 2.01 -14.64 -4.53
CA ARG A 124 0.75 -14.78 -5.27
C ARG A 124 -0.48 -14.76 -4.36
N LEU A 125 -0.40 -15.41 -3.19
CA LEU A 125 -1.48 -15.39 -2.20
C LEU A 125 -1.71 -13.98 -1.65
N VAL A 126 -0.63 -13.25 -1.37
CA VAL A 126 -0.71 -11.84 -0.93
C VAL A 126 -1.34 -10.98 -2.02
N ALA A 127 -0.91 -11.13 -3.28
CA ALA A 127 -1.49 -10.40 -4.41
C ALA A 127 -2.99 -10.70 -4.59
N ALA A 128 -3.40 -11.96 -4.46
CA ALA A 128 -4.80 -12.37 -4.53
C ALA A 128 -5.62 -11.80 -3.36
N GLY A 129 -5.06 -11.80 -2.14
CA GLY A 129 -5.69 -11.17 -0.97
C GLY A 129 -5.91 -9.67 -1.18
N PHE A 130 -4.90 -8.95 -1.69
CA PHE A 130 -5.03 -7.53 -2.01
C PHE A 130 -6.08 -7.28 -3.09
N ALA A 131 -6.11 -8.12 -4.14
CA ALA A 131 -7.13 -8.03 -5.18
C ALA A 131 -8.54 -8.27 -4.62
N LEU A 132 -8.70 -9.23 -3.71
CA LEU A 132 -10.00 -9.52 -3.09
C LEU A 132 -10.50 -8.33 -2.24
N ILE A 133 -9.62 -7.70 -1.47
CA ILE A 133 -9.95 -6.48 -0.73
C ILE A 133 -10.33 -5.35 -1.70
N GLY A 134 -9.61 -5.21 -2.81
CA GLY A 134 -9.96 -4.24 -3.87
C GLY A 134 -11.34 -4.51 -4.48
N VAL A 135 -11.65 -5.76 -4.81
CA VAL A 135 -12.98 -6.17 -5.33
C VAL A 135 -14.08 -5.89 -4.32
N PHE A 136 -13.85 -6.20 -3.04
CA PHE A 136 -14.81 -5.90 -1.98
C PHE A 136 -15.15 -4.40 -1.97
N HIS A 137 -14.15 -3.52 -1.86
CA HIS A 137 -14.38 -2.08 -1.84
C HIS A 137 -15.03 -1.56 -3.12
N PHE A 138 -14.62 -2.07 -4.28
CA PHE A 138 -15.24 -1.69 -5.56
C PHE A 138 -16.71 -2.11 -5.63
N ALA A 139 -17.03 -3.33 -5.18
CA ALA A 139 -18.41 -3.81 -5.14
C ALA A 139 -19.27 -2.93 -4.22
N VAL A 140 -18.78 -2.58 -3.03
CA VAL A 140 -19.51 -1.67 -2.12
C VAL A 140 -19.66 -0.27 -2.72
N ALA A 141 -18.66 0.20 -3.48
CA ALA A 141 -18.71 1.52 -4.10
C ALA A 141 -19.79 1.67 -5.19
N VAL A 142 -20.20 0.57 -5.85
CA VAL A 142 -21.14 0.59 -6.98
C VAL A 142 -22.54 0.07 -6.65
N MET A 143 -22.76 -0.33 -5.39
CA MET A 143 -24.06 -0.70 -4.85
C MET A 143 -24.82 0.53 -4.35
#